data_AF-X1G3S2-F1
#
_entry.id   AF-X1G3S2-F1
#
_cell.length_a   1.000
_cell.length_b   1.000
_cell.length_c   1.000
_cell.angle_alpha   90.00
_cell.angle_beta   90.00
_cell.angle_gamma   90.00
#
_symmetry.space_group_name_H-M   'P 1'
#
loop_
_entity.id
_entity.type
_entity.pdbx_description
1 polymer ?
#
loop_
_entity_poly.entity_id
_entity_poly.type
_entity_poly.pdbx_seq_one_letter_code
_entity_poly.pdbx_strand_id
1 'polypeptide(L)'
;PEKFPPKNLSFQGERLIQLLSTSSLLLGKLDGLTKLVPDIDFFIFMYIKKEATLSSQIEGTKAQLTDALHAEIERAPELPPDVNDILHYIEAMNLGLKELKNIPLSLRLIKKIHQVLLIEARSTFFPYPGEFRKTQNWIMGTNPNNARGTINKSSCPN
;
A
#
# COMPACT_ATOMS: atom_id res chain seq x y z
N PRO A 1 -5.20 23.35 1.42
CA PRO A 1 -4.19 22.59 2.16
C PRO A 1 -2.97 23.45 2.40
N GLU A 2 -2.53 23.43 3.64
CA GLU A 2 -1.32 24.11 4.07
C GLU A 2 -0.10 23.44 3.43
N LYS A 3 0.98 24.20 3.25
CA LYS A 3 2.23 23.64 2.71
C LYS A 3 2.79 22.61 3.69
N PHE A 4 3.10 21.42 3.18
CA PHE A 4 3.83 20.40 3.92
C PHE A 4 5.35 20.65 3.82
N PRO A 5 6.12 20.38 4.89
CA PRO A 5 5.66 20.08 6.24
C PRO A 5 5.11 21.33 6.96
N PRO A 6 4.11 21.19 7.84
CA PRO A 6 3.65 22.28 8.70
C PRO A 6 4.81 22.95 9.45
N LYS A 7 4.86 24.29 9.43
CA LYS A 7 6.00 25.05 9.98
C LYS A 7 6.18 24.91 11.50
N ASN A 8 5.11 24.60 12.24
CA ASN A 8 5.10 24.57 13.71
C ASN A 8 4.99 23.14 14.28
N LEU A 9 5.44 22.13 13.54
CA LEU A 9 5.52 20.76 14.06
C LEU A 9 6.55 20.69 15.19
N SER A 10 6.10 20.38 16.41
CA SER A 10 6.98 20.05 17.53
C SER A 10 7.07 18.54 17.69
N PHE A 11 8.29 18.02 17.64
CA PHE A 11 8.59 16.61 17.89
C PHE A 11 9.05 16.34 19.34
N GLN A 12 8.93 17.34 20.21
CA GLN A 12 9.48 17.30 21.58
C GLN A 12 8.44 16.89 22.65
N GLY A 13 7.22 16.55 22.25
CA GLY A 13 6.19 16.10 23.18
C GLY A 13 6.60 14.80 23.87
N GLU A 14 6.54 14.77 25.20
CA GLU A 14 6.95 13.61 26.01
C GLU A 14 6.32 12.29 25.53
N ARG A 15 5.00 12.31 25.25
CA ARG A 15 4.29 11.15 24.70
C ARG A 15 4.85 10.69 23.36
N LEU A 16 5.22 11.60 22.48
CA LEU A 16 5.80 11.25 21.17
C LEU A 16 7.17 10.61 21.34
N ILE A 17 7.99 11.15 22.23
CA ILE A 17 9.31 10.60 22.56
C ILE A 17 9.17 9.19 23.14
N GLN A 18 8.22 8.98 24.06
CA GLN A 18 7.93 7.66 24.64
C GLN A 18 7.47 6.66 23.57
N LEU A 19 6.57 7.07 22.66
CA LEU A 19 6.13 6.23 21.54
C LEU A 19 7.30 5.89 20.61
N LEU A 20 8.12 6.88 20.24
CA LEU A 20 9.29 6.67 19.37
C LEU A 20 10.31 5.71 20.01
N SER A 21 10.59 5.88 21.30
CA SER A 21 11.48 5.00 22.05
C SER A 21 10.96 3.55 22.07
N THR A 22 9.67 3.38 22.38
CA THR A 22 9.02 2.07 22.39
C THR A 22 9.04 1.41 21.01
N SER A 23 8.68 2.16 19.95
CA SER A 23 8.70 1.67 18.57
C SER A 23 10.12 1.28 18.13
N SER A 24 11.14 2.08 18.48
CA SER A 24 12.53 1.79 18.14
C SER A 24 13.02 0.51 18.85
N LEU A 25 12.66 0.32 20.12
CA LEU A 25 12.98 -0.90 20.86
C LEU A 25 12.32 -2.14 20.23
N LEU A 26 11.04 -2.04 19.86
CA LEU A 26 10.32 -3.16 19.21
C LEU A 26 10.90 -3.48 17.83
N LEU A 27 11.29 -2.47 17.05
CA LEU A 27 11.94 -2.67 15.77
C LEU A 27 13.31 -3.33 15.93
N GLY A 28 14.11 -2.91 16.92
CA GLY A 28 15.39 -3.56 17.24
C GLY A 28 15.23 -5.01 17.71
N LYS A 29 14.18 -5.31 18.49
CA LYS A 29 13.84 -6.70 18.86
C LYS A 29 13.48 -7.54 17.63
N LEU A 30 12.69 -6.98 16.70
CA LEU A 30 12.35 -7.64 15.45
C LEU A 30 13.62 -7.93 14.62
N ASP A 31 14.47 -6.92 14.41
CA ASP A 31 15.76 -7.09 13.72
C ASP A 31 16.62 -8.18 14.37
N GLY A 32 16.71 -8.21 15.71
CA GLY A 32 17.39 -9.26 16.44
C GLY A 32 16.83 -10.66 16.17
N LEU A 33 15.50 -10.81 16.15
CA LEU A 33 14.82 -12.09 15.88
C LEU A 33 15.01 -12.56 14.43
N THR A 34 15.12 -11.65 13.46
CA THR A 34 15.34 -12.04 12.04
C THR A 34 16.61 -12.87 11.85
N LYS A 35 17.62 -12.71 12.72
CA LYS A 35 18.87 -13.49 12.70
C LYS A 35 18.69 -14.96 13.09
N LEU A 36 17.55 -15.31 13.70
CA LEU A 36 17.22 -16.67 14.12
C LEU A 36 16.30 -17.38 13.12
N VAL A 37 15.78 -16.66 12.11
CA VAL A 37 14.87 -17.22 11.12
C VAL A 37 15.68 -18.08 10.14
N PRO A 38 15.36 -19.38 9.96
CA PRO A 38 16.13 -20.27 9.10
C PRO A 38 16.14 -19.86 7.63
N ASP A 39 15.00 -19.33 7.15
CA ASP A 39 14.83 -18.82 5.79
C ASP A 39 14.09 -17.47 5.84
N ILE A 40 14.87 -16.39 5.84
CA ILE A 40 14.37 -15.02 5.90
C ILE A 40 13.62 -14.64 4.62
N ASP A 41 14.06 -15.16 3.47
CA ASP A 41 13.49 -14.81 2.17
C ASP A 41 12.08 -15.40 2.04
N PHE A 42 11.91 -16.67 2.45
CA PHE A 42 10.58 -17.29 2.51
C PHE A 42 9.66 -16.59 3.51
N PHE A 43 10.18 -16.18 4.67
CA PHE A 43 9.40 -15.43 5.65
C PHE A 43 8.92 -14.09 5.09
N ILE A 44 9.80 -13.32 4.46
CA ILE A 44 9.46 -12.04 3.80
C ILE A 44 8.43 -12.26 2.71
N PHE A 45 8.64 -13.28 1.86
CA PHE A 45 7.71 -13.64 0.80
C PHE A 45 6.30 -13.91 1.33
N MET A 46 6.18 -14.76 2.35
CA MET A 46 4.90 -15.06 2.99
C MET A 46 4.29 -13.84 3.69
N TYR A 47 5.11 -12.99 4.30
CA TYR A 47 4.64 -11.78 4.96
C TYR A 47 4.05 -10.78 3.96
N ILE A 48 4.72 -10.56 2.81
CA ILE A 48 4.20 -9.71 1.73
C ILE A 48 2.83 -10.19 1.27
N LYS A 49 2.65 -11.50 1.07
CA LYS A 49 1.35 -12.07 0.67
C LYS A 49 0.28 -11.85 1.73
N LYS A 50 0.63 -12.04 3.00
CA LYS A 50 -0.29 -11.81 4.11
C LYS A 50 -0.71 -10.34 4.21
N GLU A 51 0.23 -9.42 4.08
CA GLU A 51 -0.03 -7.97 4.09
C GLU A 51 -0.92 -7.57 2.92
N ALA A 52 -0.57 -8.01 1.69
CA ALA A 52 -1.37 -7.79 0.49
C ALA A 52 -2.81 -8.30 0.64
N THR A 53 -2.99 -9.49 1.22
CA THR A 53 -4.32 -10.04 1.48
C THR A 53 -5.12 -9.15 2.43
N LEU A 54 -4.53 -8.78 3.57
CA LEU A 54 -5.21 -7.95 4.59
C LEU A 54 -5.53 -6.55 4.06
N SER A 55 -4.60 -5.94 3.33
CA SER A 55 -4.78 -4.63 2.70
C SER A 55 -5.90 -4.65 1.67
N SER A 56 -5.92 -5.64 0.76
CA SER A 56 -7.00 -5.76 -0.23
C SER A 56 -8.37 -6.06 0.42
N GLN A 57 -8.40 -6.79 1.54
CA GLN A 57 -9.65 -7.04 2.29
C GLN A 57 -10.27 -5.78 2.89
N ILE A 58 -9.45 -4.79 3.30
CA ILE A 58 -9.95 -3.47 3.74
C ILE A 58 -10.69 -2.76 2.59
N GLU A 59 -10.21 -2.93 1.36
CA GLU A 59 -10.82 -2.36 0.14
C GLU A 59 -11.99 -3.19 -0.40
N GLY A 60 -12.32 -4.32 0.25
CA GLY A 60 -13.51 -5.13 -0.05
C GLY A 60 -13.24 -6.43 -0.84
N THR A 61 -11.98 -6.77 -1.12
CA THR A 61 -11.61 -8.09 -1.67
C THR A 61 -12.01 -9.20 -0.71
N LYS A 62 -12.60 -10.29 -1.21
CA LYS A 62 -13.02 -11.44 -0.38
C LYS A 62 -12.05 -12.62 -0.42
N ALA A 63 -11.14 -12.64 -1.39
CA ALA A 63 -10.11 -13.65 -1.51
C ALA A 63 -9.25 -13.76 -0.24
N GLN A 64 -8.76 -14.97 0.00
CA GLN A 64 -7.94 -15.35 1.14
C GLN A 64 -6.48 -15.53 0.71
N LEU A 65 -5.59 -15.60 1.71
CA LEU A 65 -4.17 -15.87 1.48
C LEU A 65 -3.94 -17.19 0.74
N THR A 66 -4.74 -18.22 1.07
CA THR A 66 -4.67 -19.54 0.41
C THR A 66 -4.99 -19.44 -1.07
N ASP A 67 -5.93 -18.58 -1.47
CA ASP A 67 -6.27 -18.39 -2.88
C ASP A 67 -5.09 -17.78 -3.64
N ALA A 68 -4.40 -16.80 -3.03
CA ALA A 68 -3.21 -16.19 -3.61
C ALA A 68 -2.00 -17.14 -3.66
N LEU A 69 -1.94 -18.15 -2.79
CA LEU A 69 -0.94 -19.22 -2.85
C LEU A 69 -1.29 -20.23 -3.95
N HIS A 70 -2.56 -20.63 -4.05
CA HIS A 70 -3.03 -21.55 -5.09
C HIS A 70 -2.83 -20.94 -6.49
N ALA A 71 -3.15 -19.65 -6.64
CA ALA A 71 -3.01 -18.92 -7.90
C ALA A 71 -1.58 -18.83 -8.46
N GLU A 72 -0.55 -19.03 -7.62
CA GLU A 72 0.84 -19.12 -8.08
C GLU A 72 1.19 -20.46 -8.69
N ILE A 73 0.52 -21.53 -8.24
CA ILE A 73 0.73 -22.88 -8.74
C ILE A 73 -0.07 -23.05 -10.03
N GLU A 74 -1.36 -22.71 -9.98
CA GLU A 74 -2.27 -22.86 -11.09
C GLU A 74 -3.40 -21.83 -11.03
N ARG A 75 -3.67 -21.16 -12.16
CA ARG A 75 -4.84 -20.28 -12.29
C ARG A 75 -6.08 -21.11 -12.62
N ALA A 76 -6.56 -21.80 -11.60
CA ALA A 76 -7.70 -22.69 -11.72
C ALA A 76 -9.03 -21.91 -11.75
N PRO A 77 -10.06 -22.37 -12.49
CA PRO A 77 -11.34 -21.66 -12.63
C PRO A 77 -12.10 -21.43 -11.32
N GLU A 78 -11.84 -22.23 -10.29
CA GLU A 78 -12.45 -22.16 -8.95
C GLU A 78 -11.92 -21.02 -8.07
N LEU A 79 -10.82 -20.37 -8.46
CA LEU A 79 -10.25 -19.27 -7.70
C LEU A 79 -11.22 -18.09 -7.63
N PRO A 80 -11.31 -17.38 -6.49
CA PRO A 80 -12.13 -16.20 -6.39
C PRO A 80 -11.74 -15.16 -7.45
N PRO A 81 -12.71 -14.48 -8.10
CA PRO A 81 -12.38 -13.58 -9.21
C PRO A 81 -11.60 -12.31 -8.77
N ASP A 82 -11.38 -12.09 -7.46
CA ASP A 82 -10.68 -10.94 -6.83
C ASP A 82 -9.34 -11.36 -6.26
N VAL A 83 -8.93 -12.63 -6.45
CA VAL A 83 -7.57 -13.04 -6.10
C VAL A 83 -6.53 -12.16 -6.81
N ASN A 84 -6.85 -11.65 -8.00
CA ASN A 84 -6.01 -10.73 -8.75
C ASN A 84 -5.72 -9.42 -8.01
N ASP A 85 -6.62 -8.93 -7.14
CA ASP A 85 -6.37 -7.73 -6.35
C ASP A 85 -5.20 -7.96 -5.38
N ILE A 86 -5.06 -9.18 -4.84
CA ILE A 86 -3.94 -9.58 -3.98
C ILE A 86 -2.67 -9.76 -4.83
N LEU A 87 -2.78 -10.40 -5.99
CA LEU A 87 -1.64 -10.66 -6.88
C LEU A 87 -1.02 -9.37 -7.42
N HIS A 88 -1.84 -8.41 -7.88
CA HIS A 88 -1.37 -7.11 -8.34
C HIS A 88 -0.72 -6.30 -7.23
N TYR A 89 -1.20 -6.40 -5.99
CA TYR A 89 -0.55 -5.77 -4.84
C TYR A 89 0.85 -6.33 -4.61
N ILE A 90 1.00 -7.66 -4.62
CA ILE A 90 2.30 -8.34 -4.46
C ILE A 90 3.25 -7.92 -5.58
N GLU A 91 2.77 -7.90 -6.83
CA GLU A 91 3.55 -7.48 -7.98
C GLU A 91 4.02 -6.02 -7.88
N ALA A 92 3.10 -5.11 -7.53
CA ALA A 92 3.39 -3.69 -7.35
C ALA A 92 4.41 -3.45 -6.23
N MET A 93 4.29 -4.16 -5.12
CA MET A 93 5.24 -4.10 -4.00
C MET A 93 6.65 -4.57 -4.43
N ASN A 94 6.73 -5.72 -5.08
CA ASN A 94 7.99 -6.28 -5.56
C ASN A 94 8.66 -5.38 -6.61
N LEU A 95 7.88 -4.81 -7.53
CA LEU A 95 8.36 -3.79 -8.47
C LEU A 95 8.93 -2.59 -7.71
N GLY A 96 8.19 -2.06 -6.73
CA GLY A 96 8.60 -0.91 -5.94
C GLY A 96 9.93 -1.13 -5.22
N LEU A 97 10.06 -2.27 -4.53
CA LEU A 97 11.30 -2.66 -3.83
C LEU A 97 12.48 -2.84 -4.79
N LYS A 98 12.24 -3.40 -5.98
CA LYS A 98 13.27 -3.54 -7.02
C LYS A 98 13.72 -2.17 -7.56
N GLU A 99 12.79 -1.29 -7.86
CA GLU A 99 13.06 0.05 -8.41
C GLU A 99 13.74 0.96 -7.40
N LEU A 100 13.44 0.84 -6.09
CA LEU A 100 14.07 1.61 -5.01
C LEU A 100 15.59 1.43 -4.94
N LYS A 101 16.13 0.33 -5.47
CA LYS A 101 17.59 0.12 -5.58
C LYS A 101 18.24 1.08 -6.58
N ASN A 102 17.46 1.62 -7.52
CA ASN A 102 17.95 2.43 -8.65
C ASN A 102 17.45 3.87 -8.61
N ILE A 103 16.27 4.13 -8.03
CA ILE A 103 15.66 5.46 -7.98
C ILE A 103 15.17 5.79 -6.56
N PRO A 104 15.29 7.06 -6.11
CA PRO A 104 14.79 7.44 -4.80
C PRO A 104 13.27 7.36 -4.73
N LEU A 105 12.74 7.30 -3.51
CA LEU A 105 11.32 7.48 -3.25
C LEU A 105 10.87 8.82 -3.84
N SER A 106 10.02 8.75 -4.85
CA SER A 106 9.65 9.88 -5.69
C SER A 106 8.26 9.67 -6.28
N LEU A 107 7.63 10.76 -6.73
CA LEU A 107 6.34 10.67 -7.42
C LEU A 107 6.43 9.77 -8.67
N ARG A 108 7.59 9.74 -9.35
CA ARG A 108 7.84 8.82 -10.47
C ARG A 108 7.73 7.36 -10.03
N LEU A 109 8.37 6.98 -8.93
CA LEU A 109 8.28 5.63 -8.38
C LEU A 109 6.84 5.30 -7.96
N ILE A 110 6.19 6.21 -7.25
CA ILE A 110 4.81 6.02 -6.78
C ILE A 110 3.87 5.80 -7.98
N LYS A 111 4.01 6.58 -9.05
CA LYS A 111 3.26 6.40 -10.30
C LYS A 111 3.52 5.01 -10.93
N LYS A 112 4.77 4.52 -10.96
CA LYS A 112 5.08 3.16 -11.46
C LYS A 112 4.38 2.07 -10.64
N ILE A 113 4.47 2.14 -9.30
CA ILE A 113 3.82 1.17 -8.40
C ILE A 113 2.30 1.21 -8.59
N HIS A 114 1.72 2.41 -8.61
CA HIS A 114 0.29 2.64 -8.81
C HIS A 114 -0.21 2.12 -10.17
N GLN A 115 0.61 2.16 -11.21
CA GLN A 115 0.27 1.59 -12.51
C GLN A 115 0.05 0.08 -12.40
N VAL A 116 1.02 -0.65 -11.84
CA VAL A 116 0.92 -2.11 -11.67
C VAL A 116 -0.24 -2.48 -10.74
N LEU A 117 -0.43 -1.74 -9.66
CA LEU A 117 -1.52 -2.00 -8.71
C LEU A 117 -2.91 -1.94 -9.35
N LEU A 118 -3.09 -1.12 -10.41
CA LEU A 118 -4.40 -0.84 -11.01
C LEU A 118 -4.62 -1.44 -12.40
N ILE A 119 -3.58 -1.94 -13.06
CA ILE A 119 -3.75 -2.66 -14.34
C ILE A 119 -4.55 -3.93 -14.06
N GLU A 120 -5.63 -4.15 -14.82
CA GLU A 120 -6.48 -5.35 -14.77
C GLU A 120 -7.10 -5.71 -13.40
N ALA A 121 -6.93 -4.86 -12.38
CA ALA A 121 -7.65 -4.97 -11.12
C ALA A 121 -9.16 -4.88 -11.37
N ARG A 122 -9.98 -5.44 -10.46
CA ARG A 122 -11.45 -5.33 -10.48
C ARG A 122 -11.88 -3.88 -10.24
N SER A 123 -11.55 -2.98 -11.14
CA SER A 123 -11.89 -1.59 -10.98
C SER A 123 -13.34 -1.42 -11.45
N THR A 124 -14.22 -1.13 -10.50
CA THR A 124 -15.61 -0.77 -10.78
C THR A 124 -15.74 0.62 -11.41
N PHE A 125 -14.68 1.44 -11.46
CA PHE A 125 -14.77 2.87 -11.83
C PHE A 125 -13.44 3.51 -12.32
N PHE A 126 -12.49 2.74 -12.88
CA PHE A 126 -11.12 3.13 -13.34
C PHE A 126 -10.85 4.64 -13.37
N PRO A 127 -9.96 5.20 -12.52
CA PRO A 127 -9.53 6.55 -12.81
C PRO A 127 -8.36 6.53 -13.79
N TYR A 128 -7.11 6.28 -13.36
CA TYR A 128 -5.95 6.49 -14.23
C TYR A 128 -4.73 5.71 -13.71
N PRO A 129 -4.47 4.47 -14.19
CA PRO A 129 -3.29 3.70 -13.80
C PRO A 129 -2.01 4.51 -14.00
N GLY A 130 -1.20 4.57 -12.95
CA GLY A 130 0.04 5.33 -12.95
C GLY A 130 -0.09 6.85 -13.07
N GLU A 131 -1.28 7.41 -12.89
CA GLU A 131 -1.51 8.85 -13.01
C GLU A 131 -2.23 9.42 -11.78
N PHE A 132 -1.93 10.68 -11.46
CA PHE A 132 -2.70 11.37 -10.43
C PHE A 132 -4.09 11.67 -10.94
N ARG A 133 -5.09 11.51 -10.07
CA ARG A 133 -6.46 11.86 -10.39
C ARG A 133 -6.54 13.34 -10.81
N LYS A 134 -7.26 13.60 -11.90
CA LYS A 134 -7.51 14.96 -12.42
C LYS A 134 -8.83 15.56 -11.93
N THR A 135 -9.70 14.74 -11.34
CA THR A 135 -11.02 15.10 -10.82
C THR A 135 -11.06 15.04 -9.30
N GLN A 136 -12.05 15.72 -8.71
CA GLN A 136 -12.25 15.75 -7.26
C GLN A 136 -12.52 14.33 -6.71
N ASN A 137 -11.90 13.98 -5.58
CA ASN A 137 -12.27 12.80 -4.82
C ASN A 137 -13.28 13.16 -3.73
N TRP A 138 -14.44 12.51 -3.77
CA TRP A 138 -15.52 12.66 -2.82
C TRP A 138 -15.42 11.53 -1.78
N ILE A 139 -15.27 11.88 -0.50
CA ILE A 139 -15.20 10.90 0.58
C ILE A 139 -16.63 10.53 0.98
N MET A 140 -16.95 9.22 0.95
CA MET A 140 -18.26 8.69 1.34
C MET A 140 -19.42 9.40 0.62
N GLY A 141 -19.29 9.59 -0.69
CA GLY A 141 -20.30 10.19 -1.57
C GLY A 141 -19.83 10.19 -3.02
N THR A 142 -20.66 10.68 -3.92
CA THR A 142 -20.38 10.71 -5.37
C THR A 142 -20.35 12.13 -5.93
N ASN A 143 -20.85 13.11 -5.18
CA ASN A 143 -20.95 14.52 -5.59
C ASN A 143 -20.99 15.43 -4.34
N PRO A 144 -20.96 16.77 -4.50
CA PRO A 144 -20.93 17.69 -3.36
C PRO A 144 -22.14 17.59 -2.43
N ASN A 145 -23.29 17.15 -2.94
CA ASN A 145 -24.55 17.14 -2.18
C ASN A 145 -24.66 15.96 -1.22
N ASN A 146 -23.88 14.89 -1.42
CA ASN A 146 -23.95 13.67 -0.60
C ASN A 146 -22.61 13.24 -0.01
N ALA A 147 -21.51 13.94 -0.29
CA ALA A 147 -20.21 13.63 0.26
C ALA A 147 -20.05 14.15 1.69
N ARG A 148 -19.38 13.37 2.55
CA ARG A 148 -18.99 13.81 3.90
C ARG A 148 -17.73 14.67 3.91
N GLY A 149 -16.96 14.66 2.82
CA GLY A 149 -15.74 15.44 2.69
C GLY A 149 -15.12 15.36 1.31
N THR A 150 -14.07 16.15 1.09
CA THR A 150 -13.29 16.19 -0.15
C THR A 150 -11.80 16.16 0.14
N ILE A 151 -11.03 15.48 -0.70
CA ILE A 151 -9.55 15.56 -0.68
C ILE A 151 -9.13 16.41 -1.87
N ASN A 152 -8.68 17.65 -1.61
CA ASN A 152 -8.44 18.66 -2.65
C ASN A 152 -6.94 18.87 -2.96
N LYS A 153 -6.62 19.25 -4.20
CA LYS A 153 -5.28 19.17 -4.82
C LYS A 153 -4.29 20.29 -4.45
N SER A 154 -4.60 21.21 -3.54
CA SER A 154 -3.84 22.47 -3.43
C SER A 154 -2.44 22.37 -2.76
N SER A 155 -1.80 21.20 -2.80
CA SER A 155 -0.49 20.93 -2.18
C SER A 155 0.35 19.86 -2.91
N CYS A 156 0.32 19.80 -4.25
CA CYS A 156 1.36 19.09 -5.01
C CYS A 156 2.29 20.11 -5.67
N PRO A 157 3.58 20.20 -5.30
CA PRO A 157 4.54 20.96 -6.08
C PRO A 157 4.81 20.25 -7.41
N ASN A 158 5.03 21.04 -8.47
CA ASN A 158 5.57 20.58 -9.75
C ASN A 158 6.97 19.98 -9.56
#